data_AF-A0A914XSX1-F1
#
_entry.id   AF-A0A914XSX1-F1
#
_cell.length_a   1.000
_cell.length_b   1.000
_cell.length_c   1.000
_cell.angle_alpha   90.00
_cell.angle_beta   90.00
_cell.angle_gamma   90.00
#
_symmetry.space_group_name_H-M   'P 1'
#
loop_
_entity.id
_entity.type
_entity.pdbx_description
1 polymer ?
#
loop_
_entity_poly.entity_id
_entity_poly.type
_entity_poly.pdbx_seq_one_letter_code
_entity_poly.pdbx_strand_id
1 'polypeptide(L)'
;IAAVINRALEEYFPETDDSVRIIAEPGRYFAAAPYSLTTNIIAKTKVPASRVTNDAADSDQEAYMYYMNDGVYGSFNCVFYDHVHPVGVPLFHESADDDDQCKTPALLWGPTCDGLDLVQPNFRVRRLVEGDWLYFKNMGAYTHAAGSEFNGFARPKLYYFIDQNAWMELLAKRLHNVAPFSDEDEKHSEGGCESGGYSSGFASDSDSN
;
A
#
# COMPACT_ATOMS: atom_id res chain seq x y z
N ILE A 1 12.07 -21.77 -1.71
CA ILE A 1 13.06 -21.12 -0.82
C ILE A 1 13.07 -21.80 0.56
N ALA A 2 11.99 -21.67 1.36
CA ALA A 2 11.92 -22.24 2.72
C ALA A 2 12.32 -23.73 2.80
N ALA A 3 11.79 -24.59 1.92
CA ALA A 3 12.12 -26.02 1.93
C ALA A 3 13.62 -26.34 1.66
N VAL A 4 14.35 -25.45 0.98
CA VAL A 4 15.80 -25.61 0.78
C VAL A 4 16.55 -25.14 2.03
N ILE A 5 16.13 -24.01 2.61
CA ILE A 5 16.69 -23.47 3.85
C ILE A 5 16.51 -24.46 5.00
N ASN A 6 15.31 -25.04 5.16
CA ASN A 6 15.03 -26.00 6.24
C ASN A 6 15.98 -27.20 6.20
N ARG A 7 16.23 -27.77 5.01
CA ARG A 7 17.20 -28.88 4.87
C ARG A 7 18.61 -28.47 5.27
N ALA A 8 19.04 -27.25 4.96
CA ALA A 8 20.35 -26.75 5.38
C ALA A 8 20.40 -26.45 6.88
N LEU A 9 19.31 -25.93 7.47
CA LEU A 9 19.21 -25.73 8.91
C LEU A 9 19.27 -27.08 9.64
N GLU A 10 18.57 -28.11 9.16
CA GLU A 10 18.64 -29.47 9.71
C GLU A 10 20.07 -30.05 9.67
N GLU A 11 20.84 -29.78 8.61
CA GLU A 11 22.21 -30.28 8.46
C GLU A 11 23.23 -29.52 9.33
N TYR A 12 23.17 -28.17 9.33
CA TYR A 12 24.19 -27.33 9.95
C TYR A 12 23.85 -26.82 11.35
N PHE A 13 22.57 -26.77 11.70
CA PHE A 13 22.03 -26.28 12.97
C PHE A 13 20.92 -27.23 13.48
N PRO A 14 21.26 -28.51 13.75
CA PRO A 14 20.27 -29.52 14.08
C PRO A 14 19.52 -29.17 15.38
N GLU A 15 18.26 -29.59 15.50
CA GLU A 15 17.41 -29.32 16.67
C GLU A 15 17.98 -29.88 18.00
N THR A 16 18.95 -30.80 17.94
CA THR A 16 19.66 -31.30 19.12
C THR A 16 20.64 -30.30 19.71
N ASP A 17 20.96 -29.21 19.00
CA ASP A 17 21.84 -28.14 19.47
C ASP A 17 21.03 -26.94 19.98
N ASP A 18 20.75 -26.94 21.29
CA ASP A 18 20.01 -25.88 21.97
C ASP A 18 20.81 -24.56 22.13
N SER A 19 22.07 -24.50 21.67
CA SER A 19 22.90 -23.29 21.79
C SER A 19 22.56 -22.22 20.74
N VAL A 20 21.83 -22.59 19.69
CA VAL A 20 21.53 -21.72 18.55
C VAL A 20 20.04 -21.39 18.49
N ARG A 21 19.75 -20.09 18.47
CA ARG A 21 18.40 -19.56 18.20
C ARG A 21 18.35 -18.99 16.78
N ILE A 22 17.52 -19.59 15.93
CA ILE A 22 17.34 -19.15 14.53
C ILE A 22 16.27 -18.05 14.47
N ILE A 23 16.58 -16.95 13.77
CA ILE A 23 15.66 -15.84 13.49
C ILE A 23 15.76 -15.43 12.01
N ALA A 24 14.80 -14.64 11.54
CA ALA A 24 14.80 -14.07 10.18
C ALA A 24 14.27 -12.63 10.21
N GLU A 25 14.58 -11.85 9.16
CA GLU A 25 14.19 -10.45 9.01
C GLU A 25 13.25 -10.22 7.79
N PRO A 26 12.07 -10.89 7.73
CA PRO A 26 11.16 -10.74 6.60
C PRO A 26 10.44 -9.39 6.59
N GLY A 27 10.76 -8.53 5.62
CA GLY A 27 10.03 -7.28 5.34
C GLY A 27 8.88 -7.49 4.35
N ARG A 28 9.19 -7.39 3.05
CA ARG A 28 8.22 -7.51 1.93
C ARG A 28 7.25 -8.69 2.06
N TYR A 29 7.74 -9.82 2.57
CA TYR A 29 6.95 -11.04 2.77
C TYR A 29 5.64 -10.78 3.52
N PHE A 30 5.68 -9.96 4.57
CA PHE A 30 4.48 -9.58 5.32
C PHE A 30 3.79 -8.34 4.75
N ALA A 31 4.56 -7.37 4.27
CA ALA A 31 4.02 -6.04 3.97
C ALA A 31 3.40 -5.89 2.57
N ALA A 32 3.82 -6.66 1.57
CA ALA A 32 3.46 -6.38 0.18
C ALA A 32 1.96 -6.57 -0.10
N ALA A 33 1.43 -7.77 0.14
CA ALA A 33 0.07 -8.17 -0.25
C ALA A 33 -1.08 -7.47 0.51
N PRO A 34 -0.96 -7.16 1.82
CA PRO A 34 -2.08 -6.56 2.57
C PRO A 34 -2.47 -5.14 2.15
N TYR A 35 -1.65 -4.47 1.35
CA TYR A 35 -1.93 -3.12 0.88
C TYR A 35 -2.21 -3.10 -0.61
N SER A 36 -3.29 -2.42 -0.97
CA SER A 36 -3.61 -2.06 -2.34
C SER A 36 -3.74 -0.56 -2.46
N LEU A 37 -3.33 -0.02 -3.61
CA LEU A 37 -3.44 1.39 -3.90
C LEU A 37 -4.51 1.62 -4.95
N THR A 38 -5.32 2.66 -4.77
CA THR A 38 -6.25 3.14 -5.80
C THR A 38 -5.89 4.56 -6.17
N THR A 39 -5.78 4.84 -7.46
CA THR A 39 -5.51 6.19 -7.98
C THR A 39 -6.63 6.61 -8.93
N ASN A 40 -6.84 7.91 -9.04
CA ASN A 40 -7.84 8.48 -9.94
C ASN A 40 -7.14 9.05 -11.17
N ILE A 41 -7.74 8.85 -12.35
CA ILE A 41 -7.33 9.54 -13.57
C ILE A 41 -7.78 11.00 -13.48
N ILE A 42 -6.81 11.91 -13.38
CA ILE A 42 -7.06 13.35 -13.22
C ILE A 42 -6.95 14.13 -14.52
N ALA A 43 -6.27 13.58 -15.52
CA ALA A 43 -6.19 14.15 -16.85
C ALA A 43 -5.89 13.07 -17.89
N LYS A 44 -6.24 13.34 -19.15
CA LYS A 44 -5.85 12.51 -20.28
C LYS A 44 -5.56 13.32 -21.54
N THR A 45 -4.65 12.79 -22.35
CA THR A 45 -4.32 13.36 -23.66
C THR A 45 -4.27 12.24 -24.70
N LYS A 46 -5.00 12.44 -25.81
CA LYS A 46 -4.87 11.55 -26.98
C LYS A 46 -3.59 11.91 -27.74
N VAL A 47 -2.80 10.92 -28.07
CA VAL A 47 -1.53 11.06 -28.80
C VAL A 47 -1.44 10.07 -29.96
N PRO A 48 -0.60 10.32 -30.97
CA PRO A 48 -0.27 9.31 -31.98
C PRO A 48 0.37 8.09 -31.32
N ALA A 49 0.05 6.88 -31.79
CA ALA A 49 0.60 5.62 -31.27
C ALA A 49 2.14 5.59 -31.29
N SER A 50 2.77 6.22 -32.28
CA SER A 50 4.22 6.36 -32.38
C SER A 50 4.90 7.11 -31.22
N ARG A 51 4.14 7.81 -30.36
CA ARG A 51 4.67 8.42 -29.12
C ARG A 51 4.64 7.48 -27.91
N VAL A 52 3.99 6.34 -28.01
CA VAL A 52 3.76 5.40 -26.90
C VAL A 52 4.40 4.05 -27.18
N THR A 53 4.32 3.58 -28.43
CA THR A 53 4.74 2.24 -28.85
C THR A 53 5.41 2.30 -30.22
N ASN A 54 6.39 1.40 -30.42
CA ASN A 54 7.06 1.20 -31.70
C ASN A 54 6.51 -0.04 -32.43
N ASP A 55 5.44 -0.67 -31.92
CA ASP A 55 4.82 -1.83 -32.55
C ASP A 55 4.07 -1.40 -33.83
N ALA A 56 4.39 -2.04 -34.95
CA ALA A 56 3.72 -1.80 -36.22
C ALA A 56 2.24 -2.18 -36.19
N ALA A 57 1.83 -3.12 -35.32
CA ALA A 57 0.42 -3.48 -35.14
C ALA A 57 -0.42 -2.33 -34.54
N ASP A 58 0.23 -1.38 -33.87
CA ASP A 58 -0.42 -0.26 -33.20
C ASP A 58 -0.45 1.02 -34.06
N SER A 59 0.20 1.04 -35.24
CA SER A 59 0.46 2.27 -36.00
C SER A 59 -0.80 3.06 -36.38
N ASP A 60 -1.91 2.35 -36.58
CA ASP A 60 -3.20 2.92 -36.97
C ASP A 60 -4.17 3.11 -35.78
N GLN A 61 -3.73 2.77 -34.55
CA GLN A 61 -4.55 2.85 -33.36
C GLN A 61 -4.42 4.21 -32.65
N GLU A 62 -5.45 4.56 -31.88
CA GLU A 62 -5.35 5.66 -30.92
C GLU A 62 -4.46 5.26 -29.75
N ALA A 63 -3.68 6.21 -29.22
CA ALA A 63 -2.93 6.03 -27.99
C ALA A 63 -3.19 7.16 -27.00
N TYR A 64 -2.91 6.91 -25.73
CA TYR A 64 -3.27 7.82 -24.65
C TYR A 64 -2.13 8.04 -23.66
N MET A 65 -2.02 9.25 -23.14
CA MET A 65 -1.27 9.57 -21.93
C MET A 65 -2.29 9.82 -20.82
N TYR A 66 -2.27 8.99 -19.79
CA TYR A 66 -3.12 9.14 -18.61
C TYR A 66 -2.29 9.67 -17.45
N TYR A 67 -2.83 10.65 -16.72
CA TYR A 67 -2.20 11.22 -15.53
C TYR A 67 -3.04 10.86 -14.33
N MET A 68 -2.40 10.33 -13.30
CA MET A 68 -3.05 9.96 -12.04
C MET A 68 -2.58 10.82 -10.87
N ASN A 69 -3.33 10.79 -9.78
CA ASN A 69 -3.10 11.61 -8.59
C ASN A 69 -2.03 11.06 -7.61
N ASP A 70 -1.22 10.09 -8.01
CA ASP A 70 -0.06 9.60 -7.28
C ASP A 70 1.01 9.16 -8.29
N GLY A 71 2.29 9.19 -7.94
CA GLY A 71 3.39 9.08 -8.89
C GLY A 71 4.66 8.48 -8.30
N VAL A 72 5.75 8.55 -9.06
CA VAL A 72 7.05 7.99 -8.69
C VAL A 72 7.67 8.67 -7.46
N TYR A 73 7.28 9.90 -7.17
CA TYR A 73 7.71 10.62 -5.96
C TYR A 73 6.87 10.26 -4.73
N GLY A 74 5.69 9.65 -4.94
CA GLY A 74 4.76 9.21 -3.91
C GLY A 74 4.83 7.70 -3.73
N SER A 75 3.73 6.98 -3.96
CA SER A 75 3.67 5.53 -3.72
C SER A 75 4.44 4.70 -4.74
N PHE A 76 4.69 5.22 -5.95
CA PHE A 76 5.36 4.49 -7.03
C PHE A 76 6.88 4.68 -7.05
N ASN A 77 7.47 5.23 -5.98
CA ASN A 77 8.93 5.28 -5.83
C ASN A 77 9.58 3.88 -5.90
N CYS A 78 8.81 2.84 -5.61
CA CYS A 78 9.20 1.44 -5.78
C CYS A 78 9.64 1.10 -7.22
N VAL A 79 9.20 1.87 -8.23
CA VAL A 79 9.67 1.70 -9.62
C VAL A 79 11.15 1.99 -9.73
N PHE A 80 11.66 3.02 -9.04
CA PHE A 80 13.07 3.41 -9.09
C PHE A 80 13.92 2.74 -8.02
N TYR A 81 13.45 2.72 -6.78
CA TYR A 81 14.27 2.24 -5.66
C TYR A 81 14.18 0.73 -5.45
N ASP A 82 13.05 0.13 -5.82
CA ASP A 82 12.74 -1.25 -5.50
C ASP A 82 12.58 -2.14 -6.74
N HIS A 83 12.66 -1.54 -7.94
CA HIS A 83 12.62 -2.21 -9.24
C HIS A 83 11.33 -3.04 -9.43
N VAL A 84 10.24 -2.62 -8.77
CA VAL A 84 8.92 -3.22 -8.92
C VAL A 84 8.19 -2.53 -10.06
N HIS A 85 7.41 -3.30 -10.82
CA HIS A 85 6.54 -2.77 -11.87
C HIS A 85 5.06 -3.00 -11.48
N PRO A 86 4.45 -2.08 -10.72
CA PRO A 86 3.04 -2.16 -10.39
C PRO A 86 2.20 -2.14 -11.67
N VAL A 87 1.16 -2.97 -11.71
CA VAL A 87 0.23 -3.05 -12.84
C VAL A 87 -1.13 -2.52 -12.41
N GLY A 88 -1.53 -1.39 -12.98
CA GLY A 88 -2.85 -0.83 -12.75
C GLY A 88 -3.91 -1.59 -13.52
N VAL A 89 -5.06 -1.83 -12.90
CA VAL A 89 -6.26 -2.32 -13.58
C VAL A 89 -7.43 -1.38 -13.28
N PRO A 90 -8.36 -1.15 -14.21
CA PRO A 90 -9.58 -0.40 -13.91
C PRO A 90 -10.30 -1.01 -12.70
N LEU A 91 -10.62 -0.19 -11.70
CA LEU A 91 -11.26 -0.65 -10.46
C LEU A 91 -12.70 -1.14 -10.73
N PHE A 92 -13.42 -0.44 -11.61
CA PHE A 92 -14.78 -0.78 -12.00
C PHE A 92 -14.77 -1.42 -13.39
N HIS A 93 -15.24 -2.67 -13.45
CA HIS A 93 -15.46 -3.41 -14.68
C HIS A 93 -16.80 -3.00 -15.29
N GLU A 94 -16.77 -2.42 -16.49
CA GLU A 94 -17.93 -2.42 -17.36
C GLU A 94 -17.83 -3.66 -18.25
N SER A 95 -18.80 -4.57 -18.09
CA SER A 95 -18.76 -5.97 -18.52
C SER A 95 -18.75 -6.23 -20.04
N ALA A 96 -18.56 -5.20 -20.88
CA ALA A 96 -18.56 -5.31 -22.33
C ALA A 96 -17.25 -4.81 -23.00
N ASP A 97 -16.49 -3.90 -22.38
CA ASP A 97 -15.37 -3.18 -23.02
C ASP A 97 -13.97 -3.62 -22.52
N ASP A 98 -13.90 -4.67 -21.71
CA ASP A 98 -12.63 -5.21 -21.19
C ASP A 98 -12.16 -6.47 -21.92
N ASP A 99 -12.70 -6.72 -23.12
CA ASP A 99 -12.13 -7.68 -24.05
C ASP A 99 -10.73 -7.21 -24.46
N ASP A 100 -9.76 -8.13 -24.58
CA ASP A 100 -8.36 -7.76 -24.88
C ASP A 100 -8.23 -7.00 -26.21
N GLN A 101 -9.21 -7.16 -27.10
CA GLN A 101 -9.32 -6.45 -28.38
C GLN A 101 -9.59 -4.94 -28.24
N CYS A 102 -10.10 -4.47 -27.10
CA CYS A 102 -10.43 -3.07 -26.85
C CYS A 102 -9.30 -2.29 -26.17
N LYS A 103 -8.17 -2.94 -25.85
CA LYS A 103 -7.05 -2.32 -25.14
C LYS A 103 -6.14 -1.53 -26.09
N THR A 104 -6.08 -0.23 -25.86
CA THR A 104 -5.22 0.69 -26.61
C THR A 104 -3.88 0.89 -25.88
N PRO A 105 -2.78 1.14 -26.61
CA PRO A 105 -1.49 1.48 -26.01
C PRO A 105 -1.58 2.83 -25.28
N ALA A 106 -0.99 2.89 -24.10
CA ALA A 106 -1.00 4.06 -23.25
C ALA A 106 0.29 4.20 -22.41
N LEU A 107 0.50 5.42 -21.91
CA LEU A 107 1.46 5.76 -20.87
C LEU A 107 0.70 6.18 -19.61
N LEU A 108 1.16 5.72 -18.44
CA LEU A 108 0.61 6.12 -17.15
C LEU A 108 1.62 6.98 -16.39
N TRP A 109 1.25 8.24 -16.17
CA TRP A 109 2.05 9.28 -15.54
C TRP A 109 1.54 9.60 -14.13
N GLY A 110 2.44 10.00 -13.25
CA GLY A 110 2.08 10.65 -11.99
C GLY A 110 1.67 12.12 -12.17
N PRO A 111 1.36 12.82 -11.06
CA PRO A 111 0.77 14.15 -11.09
C PRO A 111 1.80 15.28 -11.21
N THR A 112 3.10 14.99 -11.12
CA THR A 112 4.12 16.02 -11.06
C THR A 112 4.44 16.60 -12.44
N CYS A 113 5.11 17.76 -12.45
CA CYS A 113 5.58 18.40 -13.68
C CYS A 113 6.93 17.82 -14.17
N ASP A 114 7.39 16.71 -13.59
CA ASP A 114 8.66 16.08 -13.96
C ASP A 114 8.44 15.01 -15.04
N GLY A 115 9.22 15.05 -16.11
CA GLY A 115 9.19 14.05 -17.19
C GLY A 115 9.69 12.66 -16.77
N LEU A 116 10.25 12.53 -15.56
CA LEU A 116 10.61 11.24 -14.94
C LEU A 116 9.46 10.61 -14.16
N ASP A 117 8.34 11.33 -13.95
CA ASP A 117 7.15 10.82 -13.27
C ASP A 117 6.29 9.91 -14.15
N LEU A 118 6.95 8.96 -14.79
CA LEU A 118 6.35 7.93 -15.64
C LEU A 118 6.27 6.63 -14.86
N VAL A 119 5.07 6.23 -14.46
CA VAL A 119 4.84 5.05 -13.65
C VAL A 119 4.79 3.77 -14.49
N GLN A 120 4.08 3.81 -15.63
CA GLN A 120 4.05 2.68 -16.57
C GLN A 120 4.31 3.16 -18.00
N PRO A 121 5.49 2.83 -18.58
CA PRO A 121 5.84 3.19 -19.96
C PRO A 121 5.20 2.27 -21.01
N ASN A 122 4.67 1.12 -20.61
CA ASN A 122 3.97 0.18 -21.49
C ASN A 122 2.69 -0.26 -20.79
N PHE A 123 1.63 0.53 -20.96
CA PHE A 123 0.33 0.28 -20.36
C PHE A 123 -0.68 -0.01 -21.47
N ARG A 124 -1.42 -1.11 -21.37
CA ARG A 124 -2.51 -1.42 -22.30
C ARG A 124 -3.80 -1.57 -21.51
N VAL A 125 -4.77 -0.74 -21.84
CA VAL A 125 -6.03 -0.64 -21.11
C VAL A 125 -7.13 -0.20 -22.06
N ARG A 126 -8.38 -0.52 -21.72
CA ARG A 126 -9.54 0.12 -22.35
C ARG A 126 -9.43 1.65 -22.25
N ARG A 127 -10.16 2.37 -23.09
CA ARG A 127 -10.22 3.82 -22.98
C ARG A 127 -10.72 4.23 -21.58
N LEU A 128 -9.95 5.10 -20.91
CA LEU A 128 -10.31 5.67 -19.61
C LEU A 128 -10.77 7.13 -19.78
N VAL A 129 -11.56 7.61 -18.83
CA VAL A 129 -11.96 9.01 -18.69
C VAL A 129 -11.45 9.60 -17.38
N GLU A 130 -11.40 10.92 -17.31
CA GLU A 130 -11.15 11.60 -16.03
C GLU A 130 -12.22 11.20 -15.02
N GLY A 131 -11.81 10.89 -13.79
CA GLY A 131 -12.67 10.31 -12.78
C GLY A 131 -12.67 8.78 -12.72
N ASP A 132 -12.17 8.07 -13.74
CA ASP A 132 -11.95 6.62 -13.65
C ASP A 132 -10.90 6.30 -12.59
N TRP A 133 -11.04 5.14 -11.95
CA TRP A 133 -10.12 4.66 -10.93
C TRP A 133 -9.29 3.48 -11.42
N LEU A 134 -8.00 3.52 -11.12
CA LEU A 134 -7.08 2.40 -11.27
C LEU A 134 -6.79 1.79 -9.90
N TYR A 135 -6.61 0.48 -9.88
CA TYR A 135 -6.32 -0.33 -8.73
C TYR A 135 -5.00 -1.09 -8.93
N PHE A 136 -4.15 -1.07 -7.91
CA PHE A 136 -2.83 -1.68 -7.90
C PHE A 136 -2.70 -2.62 -6.70
N LYS A 137 -2.52 -3.92 -6.98
CA LYS A 137 -2.28 -4.95 -5.96
C LYS A 137 -0.85 -4.88 -5.43
N ASN A 138 -0.63 -5.47 -4.25
CA ASN A 138 0.68 -5.72 -3.68
C ASN A 138 1.54 -4.46 -3.46
N MET A 139 0.90 -3.35 -3.13
CA MET A 139 1.53 -2.04 -3.04
C MET A 139 2.02 -1.71 -1.62
N GLY A 140 2.27 -2.67 -0.73
CA GLY A 140 2.56 -2.38 0.68
C GLY A 140 4.02 -2.35 1.10
N ALA A 141 4.93 -2.85 0.25
CA ALA A 141 6.36 -2.90 0.56
C ALA A 141 7.13 -1.87 -0.26
N TYR A 142 7.91 -1.02 0.42
CA TYR A 142 8.78 0.01 -0.20
C TYR A 142 8.05 0.98 -1.15
N THR A 143 6.80 1.30 -0.81
CA THR A 143 5.92 2.22 -1.54
C THR A 143 5.66 3.43 -0.66
N HIS A 144 4.54 3.44 0.08
CA HIS A 144 4.12 4.50 0.97
C HIS A 144 5.22 4.92 1.96
N ALA A 145 6.06 3.99 2.43
CA ALA A 145 7.13 4.25 3.40
C ALA A 145 8.23 5.20 2.90
N ALA A 146 8.49 5.24 1.58
CA ALA A 146 9.53 6.08 0.98
C ALA A 146 8.95 7.20 0.10
N GLY A 147 7.62 7.37 0.10
CA GLY A 147 6.95 8.44 -0.62
C GLY A 147 7.15 9.81 0.04
N SER A 148 7.30 10.83 -0.81
CA SER A 148 7.43 12.24 -0.42
C SER A 148 6.22 13.06 -0.86
N GLU A 149 6.14 14.30 -0.40
CA GLU A 149 5.14 15.29 -0.85
C GLU A 149 5.75 16.29 -1.85
N PHE A 150 6.64 15.80 -2.73
CA PHE A 150 7.21 16.60 -3.80
C PHE A 150 6.10 17.24 -4.66
N ASN A 151 6.34 18.46 -5.14
CA ASN A 151 5.33 19.33 -5.77
C ASN A 151 4.06 19.61 -4.93
N GLY A 152 4.06 19.29 -3.63
CA GLY A 152 2.93 19.55 -2.73
C GLY A 152 1.77 18.56 -2.86
N PHE A 153 1.97 17.42 -3.53
CA PHE A 153 0.96 16.37 -3.59
C PHE A 153 0.96 15.55 -2.30
N ALA A 154 -0.18 15.55 -1.60
CA ALA A 154 -0.34 14.84 -0.34
C ALA A 154 -0.25 13.33 -0.53
N ARG A 155 0.27 12.63 0.50
CA ARG A 155 0.30 11.17 0.49
C ARG A 155 -1.11 10.57 0.54
N PRO A 156 -1.35 9.43 -0.12
CA PRO A 156 -2.66 8.76 -0.06
C PRO A 156 -3.06 8.41 1.37
N LYS A 157 -4.34 8.60 1.69
CA LYS A 157 -4.89 8.22 2.99
C LYS A 157 -4.95 6.69 3.13
N LEU A 158 -4.50 6.19 4.27
CA LEU A 158 -4.55 4.78 4.61
C LEU A 158 -5.88 4.43 5.30
N TYR A 159 -6.52 3.36 4.85
CA TYR A 159 -7.69 2.77 5.48
C TYR A 159 -7.36 1.34 5.90
N TYR A 160 -7.32 1.11 7.21
CA TYR A 160 -7.07 -0.22 7.77
C TYR A 160 -8.40 -0.92 8.01
N PHE A 161 -8.47 -2.19 7.63
CA PHE A 161 -9.60 -3.06 7.90
C PHE A 161 -9.11 -4.48 8.15
N ILE A 162 -9.92 -5.26 8.86
CA ILE A 162 -9.67 -6.67 9.13
C ILE A 162 -10.99 -7.41 9.12
N ASP A 163 -11.00 -8.61 8.54
CA ASP A 163 -12.15 -9.50 8.62
C ASP A 163 -12.42 -9.92 10.08
N GLN A 164 -13.69 -10.11 10.43
CA GLN A 164 -14.08 -10.44 11.79
C GLN A 164 -13.46 -11.77 12.26
N ASN A 165 -13.38 -12.79 11.41
CA ASN A 165 -12.77 -14.07 11.79
C ASN A 165 -11.27 -13.91 12.01
N ALA A 166 -10.58 -13.20 11.11
CA ALA A 166 -9.16 -12.90 11.26
C ALA A 166 -8.86 -12.12 12.55
N TRP A 167 -9.73 -11.18 12.92
CA TRP A 167 -9.63 -10.44 14.18
C TRP A 167 -9.78 -11.37 15.40
N MET A 168 -10.78 -12.25 15.38
CA MET A 168 -11.01 -13.20 16.48
C MET A 168 -9.86 -14.20 16.62
N GLU A 169 -9.29 -14.70 15.52
CA GLU A 169 -8.11 -15.56 15.56
C GLU A 169 -6.89 -14.84 16.16
N LEU A 170 -6.69 -13.57 15.81
CA LEU A 170 -5.61 -12.75 16.35
C LEU A 170 -5.78 -12.53 17.86
N LEU A 171 -7.01 -12.25 18.31
CA LEU A 171 -7.32 -12.11 19.74
C LEU A 171 -7.11 -13.43 20.50
N ALA A 172 -7.55 -14.57 19.96
CA ALA A 172 -7.34 -15.87 20.58
C ALA A 172 -5.84 -16.16 20.75
N LYS A 173 -5.03 -15.95 19.71
CA LYS A 173 -3.57 -16.11 19.77
C LYS A 173 -2.92 -15.17 20.79
N ARG A 174 -3.41 -13.93 20.90
CA ARG A 174 -2.93 -12.99 21.93
C ARG A 174 -3.26 -13.49 23.33
N LEU A 175 -4.50 -13.91 23.58
CA LEU A 175 -4.94 -14.38 24.89
C LEU A 175 -4.27 -15.69 25.31
N HIS A 176 -3.99 -16.60 24.38
CA HIS A 176 -3.22 -17.82 24.66
C HIS A 176 -1.73 -17.54 24.95
N ASN A 177 -1.18 -16.42 24.45
CA ASN A 177 0.22 -16.01 24.68
C ASN A 177 0.38 -15.00 25.83
N VAL A 178 -0.71 -14.56 26.46
CA VAL A 178 -0.65 -13.81 27.72
C VAL A 178 -0.66 -14.87 28.83
N ALA A 179 0.49 -15.04 29.51
CA ALA A 179 0.51 -15.78 30.77
C ALA A 179 -0.59 -15.23 31.68
N PRO A 180 -1.32 -16.07 32.44
CA PRO A 180 -2.35 -15.57 33.34
C PRO A 180 -1.75 -14.49 34.23
N PHE A 181 -2.39 -13.32 34.28
CA PHE A 181 -2.09 -12.30 35.29
C PHE A 181 -2.15 -13.01 36.64
N SER A 182 -1.01 -13.12 37.32
CA SER A 182 -0.97 -13.62 38.69
C SER A 182 -1.59 -12.56 39.60
N ASP A 183 -2.51 -12.97 40.47
CA ASP A 183 -3.21 -12.14 41.48
C ASP A 183 -2.28 -11.44 42.50
N GLU A 184 -0.95 -11.43 42.28
CA GLU A 184 0.02 -10.79 43.16
C GLU A 184 0.21 -9.29 42.89
N ASP A 185 -0.21 -8.78 41.73
CA ASP A 185 -0.10 -7.35 41.38
C ASP A 185 -1.23 -6.48 41.99
N GLU A 186 -2.29 -7.09 42.53
CA GLU A 186 -3.41 -6.36 43.16
C GLU A 186 -3.09 -5.88 44.58
N LYS A 187 -2.06 -6.42 45.23
CA LYS A 187 -1.76 -6.14 46.65
C LYS A 187 -0.87 -4.91 46.91
N HIS A 188 -0.62 -4.05 45.92
CA HIS A 188 0.20 -2.85 46.11
C HIS A 188 -0.50 -1.50 45.87
N SER A 189 -1.84 -1.48 45.72
CA SER A 189 -2.57 -0.21 45.53
C SER A 189 -3.60 0.15 46.63
N GLU A 190 -3.80 -0.68 47.65
CA GLU A 190 -4.62 -0.28 48.81
C GLU A 190 -3.80 0.50 49.84
N GLY A 191 -3.62 1.81 49.60
CA GLY A 191 -3.00 2.70 50.55
C GLY A 191 -3.19 4.18 50.22
N GLY A 192 -4.29 4.76 50.72
CA GLY A 192 -4.38 6.21 50.95
C GLY A 192 -5.51 6.94 50.21
N CYS A 193 -6.66 7.05 50.86
CA CYS A 193 -7.58 8.16 50.61
C CYS A 193 -6.95 9.45 51.15
N GLU A 194 -6.74 10.46 50.30
CA GLU A 194 -6.85 11.86 50.73
C GLU A 194 -7.70 12.65 49.73
N SER A 195 -8.70 13.31 50.29
CA SER A 195 -9.67 14.17 49.66
C SER A 195 -9.05 15.51 49.25
N GLY A 196 -9.16 15.87 47.96
CA GLY A 196 -8.86 17.21 47.45
C GLY A 196 -9.73 17.52 46.25
N GLY A 197 -10.78 18.31 46.45
CA GLY A 197 -11.75 18.67 45.41
C GLY A 197 -11.16 19.59 44.35
N TYR A 198 -11.62 19.43 43.11
CA TYR A 198 -11.45 20.42 42.05
C TYR A 198 -12.80 20.79 41.45
N SER A 199 -13.12 22.08 41.54
CA SER A 199 -14.34 22.69 41.05
C SER A 199 -14.40 22.69 39.52
N SER A 200 -15.60 22.47 38.99
CA SER A 200 -15.99 22.72 37.61
C SER A 200 -15.78 24.19 37.23
N GLY A 201 -14.96 24.44 36.22
CA GLY A 201 -14.86 25.72 35.52
C GLY A 201 -15.16 25.53 34.04
N PHE A 202 -16.42 25.76 33.66
CA PHE A 202 -16.79 26.06 32.28
C PHE A 202 -16.26 27.46 31.95
N ALA A 203 -15.50 27.59 30.87
CA ALA A 203 -15.24 28.88 30.23
C ALA A 203 -15.51 28.73 28.73
N SER A 204 -16.64 29.27 28.33
CA SER A 204 -16.99 29.61 26.95
C SER A 204 -16.26 30.90 26.58
N ASP A 205 -15.47 30.89 25.52
CA ASP A 205 -15.04 32.12 24.87
C ASP A 205 -15.71 32.25 23.50
N SER A 206 -16.58 33.26 23.44
CA SER A 206 -17.25 33.81 22.27
C SER A 206 -16.39 34.92 21.65
N ASP A 207 -16.54 35.07 20.34
CA ASP A 207 -15.97 36.09 19.44
C ASP A 207 -15.92 37.54 19.97
N SER A 208 -14.89 38.30 19.57
CA SER A 208 -15.02 39.58 18.83
C SER A 208 -13.69 40.35 18.70
N ASN A 209 -13.14 40.45 17.48
CA ASN A 209 -12.96 41.67 16.65
C ASN A 209 -12.00 41.42 15.48
#